data_AF-G8CMK1-F1
#
_entry.id   AF-G8CMK1-F1
#
_cell.length_a   1.000
_cell.length_b   1.000
_cell.length_c   1.000
_cell.angle_alpha   90.00
_cell.angle_beta   90.00
_cell.angle_gamma   90.00
#
_symmetry.space_group_name_H-M   'P 1'
#
loop_
_entity.id
_entity.type
_entity.pdbx_description
1 polymer ?
#
loop_
_entity_poly.entity_id
_entity_poly.type
_entity_poly.pdbx_seq_one_letter_code
_entity_poly.pdbx_strand_id
1 'polypeptide(L)'
;WCRRTDELVDGPNSSYITPKALDRWEKRLEDLFEGRPYDMYDAALSDTASKFPIDIQPFRDMIEGMRLDLWKSRYRTFDELYLYCYYVAGTVGLMTVPVMGIAPDSKASAESVYNAALALGIANQLTNILRDVGEDSRRGRIYLPLDELAQAG
;
A
#
# COMPACT_ATOMS: atom_id res chain seq x y z
N TRP A 1 7.82 1.97 -7.82
CA TRP A 1 8.06 1.00 -6.74
C TRP A 1 6.76 0.31 -6.32
N CYS A 2 5.72 1.05 -5.90
CA CYS A 2 4.44 0.47 -5.43
C CYS A 2 3.85 -0.59 -6.36
N ARG A 3 3.79 -0.32 -7.67
CA ARG A 3 3.34 -1.30 -8.67
C ARG A 3 4.14 -2.61 -8.68
N ARG A 4 5.47 -2.54 -8.52
CA ARG A 4 6.32 -3.75 -8.47
C ARG A 4 6.05 -4.54 -7.20
N THR A 5 5.78 -3.86 -6.09
CA THR A 5 5.40 -4.47 -4.81
C THR A 5 4.05 -5.18 -4.93
N ASP A 6 3.06 -4.53 -5.53
CA ASP A 6 1.71 -5.08 -5.80
C ASP A 6 1.75 -6.31 -6.73
N GLU A 7 2.53 -6.24 -7.82
CA GLU A 7 2.69 -7.34 -8.77
C GLU A 7 3.33 -8.60 -8.13
N LEU A 8 3.96 -8.51 -6.95
CA LEU A 8 4.42 -9.68 -6.21
C LEU A 8 3.25 -10.55 -5.74
N VAL A 9 2.10 -10.00 -5.41
CA VAL A 9 0.96 -10.76 -4.86
C VAL A 9 -0.25 -10.79 -5.77
N ASP A 10 -0.33 -9.90 -6.76
CA ASP A 10 -1.41 -9.87 -7.75
C ASP A 10 -0.97 -10.20 -9.18
N GLY A 11 0.33 -10.35 -9.43
CA GLY A 11 0.86 -10.65 -10.77
C GLY A 11 0.59 -12.09 -11.24
N PRO A 12 0.95 -12.43 -12.49
CA PRO A 12 0.77 -13.77 -13.07
C PRO A 12 1.43 -14.89 -12.27
N ASN A 13 2.48 -14.56 -11.51
CA ASN A 13 3.25 -15.49 -10.68
C ASN A 13 2.88 -15.43 -9.19
N SER A 14 1.83 -14.71 -8.82
CA SER A 14 1.35 -14.54 -7.43
C SER A 14 1.16 -15.87 -6.69
N SER A 15 0.64 -16.88 -7.37
CA SER A 15 0.43 -18.23 -6.82
C SER A 15 1.71 -18.94 -6.36
N TYR A 16 2.89 -18.48 -6.79
CA TYR A 16 4.19 -19.05 -6.41
C TYR A 16 4.95 -18.18 -5.40
N ILE A 17 4.37 -17.06 -4.97
CA ILE A 17 5.04 -16.15 -4.06
C ILE A 17 5.00 -16.71 -2.64
N THR A 18 6.13 -16.58 -1.97
CA THR A 18 6.35 -17.09 -0.62
C THR A 18 6.61 -15.91 0.31
N PRO A 19 6.35 -16.05 1.62
CA PRO A 19 6.75 -15.05 2.61
C PRO A 19 8.23 -14.65 2.46
N LYS A 20 9.10 -15.62 2.16
CA LYS A 20 10.54 -15.39 1.89
C LYS A 20 10.81 -14.44 0.71
N ALA A 21 9.91 -14.36 -0.27
CA ALA A 21 10.05 -13.41 -1.37
C ALA A 21 9.81 -11.98 -0.89
N LEU A 22 8.82 -11.78 0.00
CA LEU A 22 8.57 -10.49 0.64
C LEU A 22 9.69 -10.10 1.61
N ASP A 23 10.30 -11.05 2.32
CA ASP A 23 11.48 -10.78 3.17
C ASP A 23 12.68 -10.28 2.34
N ARG A 24 12.91 -10.89 1.15
CA ARG A 24 13.93 -10.41 0.22
C ARG A 24 13.59 -9.04 -0.35
N TRP A 25 12.30 -8.78 -0.61
CA TRP A 25 11.84 -7.49 -1.10
C TRP A 25 12.01 -6.38 -0.06
N GLU A 26 11.71 -6.67 1.21
CA GLU A 26 11.97 -5.76 2.33
C GLU A 26 13.47 -5.52 2.52
N LYS A 27 14.31 -6.56 2.47
CA LYS A 27 15.77 -6.37 2.54
C LYS A 27 16.28 -5.47 1.41
N ARG A 28 15.72 -5.62 0.21
CA ARG A 28 16.03 -4.79 -0.96
C ARG A 28 15.55 -3.33 -0.79
N LEU A 29 14.42 -3.12 -0.12
CA LEU A 29 13.95 -1.80 0.31
C LEU A 29 14.95 -1.15 1.28
N GLU A 30 15.45 -1.88 2.27
CA GLU A 30 16.49 -1.34 3.17
C GLU A 30 17.75 -0.96 2.38
N ASP A 31 18.23 -1.84 1.50
CA ASP A 31 19.44 -1.58 0.70
C ASP A 31 19.30 -0.33 -0.17
N LEU A 32 18.16 -0.14 -0.85
CA LEU A 32 17.98 1.05 -1.70
C LEU A 32 17.88 2.35 -0.89
N PHE A 33 17.30 2.33 0.31
CA PHE A 33 17.28 3.50 1.21
C PHE A 33 18.66 3.80 1.81
N GLU A 34 19.52 2.79 1.91
CA GLU A 34 20.94 2.95 2.27
C GLU A 34 21.85 3.24 1.05
N GLY A 35 21.30 3.55 -0.12
CA GLY A 35 22.07 3.94 -1.30
C GLY A 35 22.69 2.77 -2.09
N ARG A 36 22.20 1.55 -1.90
CA ARG A 36 22.66 0.33 -2.59
C ARG A 36 21.55 -0.24 -3.50
N PRO A 37 21.22 0.41 -4.62
CA PRO A 37 20.17 -0.06 -5.53
C PRO A 37 20.59 -1.33 -6.27
N TYR A 38 19.63 -2.23 -6.53
CA TYR A 38 19.87 -3.46 -7.30
C TYR A 38 19.63 -3.29 -8.81
N ASP A 39 18.72 -2.39 -9.21
CA ASP A 39 18.43 -2.07 -10.61
C ASP A 39 18.14 -0.58 -10.82
N MET A 40 17.82 -0.20 -12.07
CA MET A 40 17.55 1.19 -12.44
C MET A 40 16.33 1.81 -11.75
N TYR A 41 15.33 1.01 -11.39
CA TYR A 41 14.13 1.50 -10.70
C TYR A 41 14.43 1.77 -9.23
N ASP A 42 15.24 0.91 -8.61
CA ASP A 42 15.73 1.14 -7.25
C ASP A 42 16.65 2.36 -7.21
N ALA A 43 17.51 2.54 -8.22
CA ALA A 43 18.38 3.71 -8.31
C ALA A 43 17.58 5.01 -8.41
N ALA A 44 16.49 5.02 -9.18
CA ALA A 44 15.58 6.16 -9.25
C ALA A 44 14.90 6.47 -7.92
N LEU A 45 14.42 5.44 -7.19
CA LEU A 45 13.84 5.64 -5.86
C LEU A 45 14.88 6.10 -4.84
N SER A 46 16.09 5.53 -4.88
CA SER A 46 17.20 5.91 -4.00
C SER A 46 17.60 7.37 -4.21
N ASP A 47 17.74 7.81 -5.46
CA ASP A 47 17.97 9.22 -5.81
C ASP A 47 16.84 10.12 -5.29
N THR A 48 15.58 9.69 -5.43
CA THR A 48 14.42 10.43 -4.90
C THR A 48 14.47 10.54 -3.37
N ALA A 49 14.72 9.43 -2.66
CA ALA A 49 14.82 9.40 -1.20
C ALA A 49 16.00 10.24 -0.67
N SER A 50 17.07 10.40 -1.47
CA SER A 50 18.18 11.28 -1.11
C SER A 50 17.87 12.79 -1.23
N LYS A 51 16.86 13.15 -2.05
CA LYS A 51 16.52 14.54 -2.38
C LYS A 51 15.30 15.07 -1.64
N PHE A 52 14.39 14.18 -1.25
CA PHE A 52 13.13 14.51 -0.58
C PHE A 52 13.08 13.86 0.81
N PRO A 53 12.38 14.47 1.78
CA PRO A 53 12.30 13.95 3.14
C PRO A 53 11.31 12.78 3.22
N ILE A 54 11.60 11.70 2.51
CA ILE A 54 10.77 10.50 2.44
C ILE A 54 11.12 9.59 3.61
N ASP A 55 10.11 9.20 4.38
CA ASP A 55 10.23 8.14 5.38
C ASP A 55 10.13 6.76 4.71
N ILE A 56 10.96 5.82 5.15
CA ILE A 56 10.91 4.42 4.73
C ILE A 56 9.68 3.70 5.29
N GLN A 57 9.12 4.16 6.42
CA GLN A 57 8.07 3.43 7.13
C GLN A 57 6.83 3.11 6.28
N PRO A 58 6.24 4.06 5.51
CA PRO A 58 5.12 3.73 4.62
C PRO A 58 5.45 2.63 3.59
N PHE A 59 6.71 2.51 3.15
CA PHE A 59 7.13 1.46 2.22
C PHE A 59 7.11 0.10 2.92
N ARG A 60 7.61 0.01 4.16
CA ARG A 60 7.54 -1.21 4.97
C ARG A 60 6.09 -1.61 5.23
N ASP A 61 5.26 -0.64 5.58
CA ASP A 61 3.83 -0.84 5.83
C ASP A 61 3.12 -1.39 4.58
N MET A 62 3.46 -0.90 3.38
CA MET A 62 2.91 -1.48 2.15
C MET A 62 3.32 -2.95 1.95
N ILE A 63 4.57 -3.33 2.26
CA ILE A 63 5.01 -4.73 2.20
C ILE A 63 4.22 -5.58 3.20
N GLU A 64 3.90 -5.04 4.38
CA GLU A 64 3.04 -5.73 5.35
C GLU A 64 1.63 -5.97 4.80
N GLY A 65 1.06 -5.00 4.07
CA GLY A 65 -0.17 -5.21 3.30
C GLY A 65 -0.08 -6.39 2.35
N MET A 66 1.02 -6.51 1.60
CA MET A 66 1.24 -7.65 0.70
C MET A 66 1.37 -8.98 1.46
N ARG A 67 1.92 -8.97 2.69
CA ARG A 67 1.96 -10.17 3.53
C ARG A 67 0.57 -10.63 3.95
N LEU A 68 -0.33 -9.69 4.26
CA LEU A 68 -1.74 -10.02 4.54
C LEU A 68 -2.39 -10.68 3.33
N ASP A 69 -2.11 -10.20 2.12
CA ASP A 69 -2.70 -10.74 0.89
C ASP A 69 -2.34 -12.19 0.58
N LEU A 70 -1.26 -12.73 1.18
CA LEU A 70 -0.88 -14.13 1.01
C LEU A 70 -1.83 -15.11 1.67
N TRP A 71 -2.59 -14.70 2.69
CA TRP A 71 -3.39 -15.62 3.50
C TRP A 71 -4.76 -15.07 3.90
N LYS A 72 -4.93 -13.74 3.96
CA LYS A 72 -6.20 -13.12 4.34
C LYS A 72 -7.02 -12.81 3.10
N SER A 73 -8.11 -13.56 2.93
CA SER A 73 -9.07 -13.38 1.84
C SER A 73 -10.43 -12.82 2.28
N ARG A 74 -10.60 -12.63 3.60
CA ARG A 74 -11.86 -12.23 4.25
C ARG A 74 -11.59 -11.32 5.44
N TYR A 75 -12.46 -10.34 5.64
CA TYR A 75 -12.34 -9.29 6.66
C TYR A 75 -13.55 -9.33 7.59
N ARG A 76 -13.31 -9.48 8.90
CA ARG A 76 -14.40 -9.67 9.86
C ARG A 76 -15.18 -8.38 10.12
N THR A 77 -14.46 -7.26 10.22
CA THR A 77 -14.98 -5.94 10.59
C THR A 77 -14.46 -4.87 9.65
N PHE A 78 -15.12 -3.71 9.64
CA PHE A 78 -14.63 -2.55 8.88
C PHE A 78 -13.23 -2.11 9.32
N ASP A 79 -12.89 -2.19 10.61
CA ASP A 79 -11.56 -1.82 11.10
C ASP A 79 -10.44 -2.68 10.48
N GLU A 80 -10.68 -3.98 10.30
CA GLU A 80 -9.72 -4.85 9.61
C GLU A 80 -9.57 -4.44 8.14
N LEU A 81 -10.68 -4.09 7.47
CA LEU A 81 -10.66 -3.64 6.10
C LEU A 81 -9.97 -2.26 5.97
N TYR A 82 -10.24 -1.36 6.90
CA TYR A 82 -9.65 -0.03 6.93
C TYR A 82 -8.13 -0.10 7.09
N LEU A 83 -7.64 -0.97 7.98
CA LEU A 83 -6.22 -1.23 8.14
C LEU A 83 -5.58 -1.80 6.85
N TYR A 84 -6.29 -2.69 6.15
CA TYR A 84 -5.85 -3.16 4.85
C TYR A 84 -5.76 -2.03 3.83
N CYS A 85 -6.79 -1.19 3.71
CA CYS A 85 -6.80 -0.02 2.83
C CYS A 85 -5.68 0.97 3.16
N TYR A 86 -5.36 1.14 4.45
CA TYR A 86 -4.19 1.90 4.89
C TYR A 86 -2.93 1.32 4.27
N TYR A 87 -2.67 0.02 4.45
CA TYR A 87 -1.44 -0.61 3.97
C TYR A 87 -1.28 -0.54 2.46
N VAL A 88 -2.32 -0.87 1.67
CA VAL A 88 -2.18 -1.03 0.22
C VAL A 88 -2.37 0.26 -0.57
N ALA A 89 -3.01 1.29 0.01
CA ALA A 89 -3.31 2.53 -0.71
C ALA A 89 -3.05 3.80 0.11
N GLY A 90 -3.34 3.79 1.41
CA GLY A 90 -3.05 4.92 2.30
C GLY A 90 -1.56 5.26 2.36
N THR A 91 -0.71 4.24 2.46
CA THR A 91 0.75 4.37 2.45
C THR A 91 1.25 5.09 1.19
N VAL A 92 0.64 4.87 0.02
CA VAL A 92 1.00 5.55 -1.24
C VAL A 92 0.81 7.07 -1.13
N GLY A 93 -0.24 7.51 -0.44
CA GLY A 93 -0.42 8.93 -0.09
C GLY A 93 0.79 9.45 0.71
N LEU A 94 1.17 8.73 1.77
CA LEU A 94 2.30 9.10 2.64
C LEU A 94 3.65 9.11 1.89
N MET A 95 3.85 8.22 0.92
CA MET A 95 5.06 8.18 0.08
C MET A 95 5.17 9.37 -0.89
N THR A 96 4.03 9.90 -1.34
CA THR A 96 3.99 10.90 -2.41
C THR A 96 3.97 12.34 -1.92
N VAL A 97 3.41 12.60 -0.72
CA VAL A 97 3.36 13.96 -0.14
C VAL A 97 4.73 14.62 -0.02
N PRO A 98 5.81 13.98 0.49
CA PRO A 98 7.14 14.60 0.55
C PRO A 98 7.70 15.01 -0.81
N VAL A 99 7.31 14.31 -1.88
CA VAL A 99 7.79 14.57 -3.25
C VAL A 99 6.99 15.68 -3.92
N MET A 100 5.66 15.67 -3.75
CA MET A 100 4.80 16.74 -4.26
C MET A 100 5.05 18.07 -3.54
N GLY A 101 5.44 17.99 -2.27
CA GLY A 101 5.66 19.15 -1.41
C GLY A 101 4.35 19.82 -1.00
N ILE A 102 4.48 20.78 -0.09
CA ILE A 102 3.39 21.64 0.35
C ILE A 102 3.72 23.06 -0.11
N ALA A 103 2.77 23.71 -0.79
CA ALA A 103 2.98 25.06 -1.29
C ALA A 103 3.34 26.02 -0.14
N PRO A 104 4.34 26.92 -0.30
CA PRO A 104 4.79 27.80 0.77
C PRO A 104 3.70 28.75 1.31
N ASP A 105 2.68 29.06 0.51
CA ASP A 105 1.54 29.90 0.83
C ASP A 105 0.31 29.10 1.32
N SER A 106 0.43 27.77 1.42
CA SER A 106 -0.63 26.92 1.95
C SER A 106 -0.96 27.29 3.39
N LYS A 107 -2.26 27.43 3.68
CA LYS A 107 -2.77 27.62 5.04
C LYS A 107 -2.96 26.30 5.79
N ALA A 108 -2.85 25.16 5.10
CA ALA A 108 -3.00 23.84 5.70
C ALA A 108 -1.72 23.47 6.46
N SER A 109 -1.87 22.84 7.63
CA SER A 109 -0.71 22.29 8.33
C SER A 109 -0.19 21.05 7.60
N ALA A 110 1.10 20.74 7.76
CA ALA A 110 1.66 19.51 7.21
C ALA A 110 0.85 18.29 7.65
N GLU A 111 0.54 18.18 8.94
CA GLU A 111 -0.30 17.12 9.49
C GLU A 111 -1.65 16.99 8.75
N SER A 112 -2.36 18.09 8.50
CA SER A 112 -3.63 18.03 7.78
C SER A 112 -3.50 17.56 6.33
N VAL A 113 -2.38 17.89 5.66
CA VAL A 113 -2.11 17.44 4.29
C VAL A 113 -1.82 15.94 4.28
N TYR A 114 -1.02 15.44 5.21
CA TYR A 114 -0.74 14.00 5.33
C TYR A 114 -2.02 13.21 5.66
N ASN A 115 -2.84 13.70 6.58
CA ASN A 115 -4.13 13.07 6.90
C ASN A 115 -5.08 13.06 5.70
N ALA A 116 -5.12 14.14 4.92
CA ALA A 116 -5.93 14.20 3.70
C ALA A 116 -5.42 13.23 2.61
N ALA A 117 -4.11 13.14 2.42
CA ALA A 117 -3.51 12.19 1.47
C ALA A 117 -3.80 10.74 1.87
N LEU A 118 -3.70 10.43 3.17
CA LEU A 118 -4.05 9.13 3.71
C LEU A 118 -5.53 8.79 3.47
N ALA A 119 -6.42 9.72 3.83
CA ALA A 119 -7.86 9.55 3.64
C ALA A 119 -8.23 9.36 2.16
N LEU A 120 -7.59 10.11 1.25
CA LEU A 120 -7.78 9.95 -0.19
C LEU A 120 -7.35 8.56 -0.68
N GLY A 121 -6.20 8.07 -0.23
CA GLY A 121 -5.73 6.71 -0.57
C GLY A 121 -6.71 5.64 -0.12
N ILE A 122 -7.18 5.74 1.13
CA ILE A 122 -8.17 4.80 1.70
C ILE A 122 -9.50 4.88 0.93
N ALA A 123 -10.00 6.09 0.66
CA ALA A 123 -11.26 6.28 -0.07
C ALA A 123 -11.19 5.70 -1.50
N ASN A 124 -10.06 5.89 -2.20
CA ASN A 124 -9.85 5.29 -3.52
C ASN A 124 -9.85 3.76 -3.45
N GLN A 125 -9.23 3.17 -2.42
CA GLN A 125 -9.22 1.71 -2.27
C GLN A 125 -10.59 1.13 -1.93
N LEU A 126 -11.33 1.77 -1.03
CA LEU A 126 -12.71 1.40 -0.74
C LEU A 126 -13.58 1.50 -2.00
N THR A 127 -13.35 2.52 -2.84
CA THR A 127 -14.05 2.66 -4.12
C THR A 127 -13.72 1.52 -5.08
N ASN A 128 -12.45 1.10 -5.18
CA ASN A 128 -12.07 -0.07 -5.98
C ASN A 128 -12.74 -1.35 -5.49
N ILE A 129 -12.72 -1.60 -4.17
CA ILE A 129 -13.37 -2.75 -3.54
C ILE A 129 -14.87 -2.79 -3.87
N LEU A 130 -15.56 -1.65 -3.76
CA LEU A 130 -16.99 -1.56 -4.06
C LEU A 130 -17.30 -1.74 -5.55
N ARG A 131 -16.41 -1.28 -6.43
CA ARG A 131 -16.54 -1.46 -7.88
C ARG A 131 -16.34 -2.92 -8.30
N ASP A 132 -15.41 -3.61 -7.65
CA ASP A 132 -14.86 -4.88 -8.15
C ASP A 132 -15.35 -6.12 -7.35
N VAL A 133 -16.35 -5.97 -6.47
CA VAL A 133 -16.92 -7.04 -5.61
C VAL A 133 -17.13 -8.36 -6.35
N GLY A 134 -17.73 -8.32 -7.54
CA GLY A 134 -18.02 -9.52 -8.32
C GLY A 134 -16.77 -10.18 -8.90
N GLU A 135 -15.76 -9.40 -9.28
CA GLU A 135 -14.47 -9.90 -9.77
C GLU A 135 -13.67 -10.54 -8.64
N ASP A 136 -13.56 -9.84 -7.50
CA ASP A 136 -12.85 -10.34 -6.32
C ASP A 136 -13.45 -11.65 -5.81
N SER A 137 -14.79 -11.74 -5.77
CA SER A 137 -15.50 -12.95 -5.38
C SER A 137 -15.15 -14.15 -6.29
N ARG A 138 -15.06 -13.94 -7.61
CA ARG A 138 -14.62 -14.98 -8.56
C ARG A 138 -13.17 -15.42 -8.35
N ARG A 139 -12.33 -14.52 -7.81
CA ARG A 139 -10.95 -14.80 -7.40
C ARG A 139 -10.86 -15.39 -5.99
N GLY A 140 -11.98 -15.63 -5.31
CA GLY A 140 -12.05 -16.21 -3.97
C GLY A 140 -11.78 -15.20 -2.84
N ARG A 141 -11.86 -13.90 -3.12
CA ARG A 141 -11.63 -12.80 -2.18
C ARG A 141 -12.94 -12.09 -1.84
N ILE A 142 -13.12 -11.74 -0.56
CA ILE A 142 -14.25 -10.96 -0.06
C ILE A 142 -13.70 -9.88 0.85
N TYR A 143 -13.66 -8.64 0.35
CA TYR A 143 -13.15 -7.49 1.10
C TYR A 143 -14.22 -6.82 1.97
N LEU A 144 -15.50 -6.92 1.59
CA LEU A 144 -16.60 -6.37 2.38
C LEU A 144 -16.64 -7.00 3.79
N PRO A 145 -16.84 -6.20 4.86
CA PRO A 145 -16.85 -6.72 6.22
C PRO A 145 -17.94 -7.77 6.43
N LEU A 146 -17.56 -8.92 6.99
CA LEU A 146 -18.49 -10.04 7.17
C LEU A 146 -19.60 -9.75 8.18
N ASP A 147 -19.33 -8.94 9.20
CA ASP A 147 -20.33 -8.51 10.18
C ASP A 147 -21.39 -7.58 9.58
N GLU A 148 -21.00 -6.67 8.69
CA GLU A 148 -21.91 -5.82 7.93
C GLU A 148 -22.70 -6.61 6.89
N LEU A 149 -22.05 -7.54 6.17
CA LEU A 149 -22.73 -8.45 5.25
C LEU A 149 -23.81 -9.27 5.98
N ALA A 150 -23.49 -9.85 7.13
CA ALA A 150 -24.45 -10.62 7.92
C ALA A 150 -25.64 -9.79 8.43
N GLN A 151 -25.45 -8.48 8.65
CA GLN A 151 -26.55 -7.57 8.99
C GLN A 151 -27.43 -7.25 7.78
N ALA A 152 -26.88 -7.29 6.57
CA ALA A 152 -27.59 -6.97 5.34
C ALA A 152 -28.40 -8.15 4.75
N GLY A 153 -28.05 -9.40 5.08
CA GLY A 153 -28.80 -10.63 4.71
C GLY A 153 -27.99 -11.62 3.90
#